data_AF-A0AAQ3AH58-F1
#
_entry.id   AF-A0AAQ3AH58-F1
#
_cell.length_a   1.000
_cell.length_b   1.000
_cell.length_c   1.000
_cell.angle_alpha   90.00
_cell.angle_beta   90.00
_cell.angle_gamma   90.00
#
_symmetry.space_group_name_H-M   'P 1'
#
loop_
_entity.id
_entity.type
_entity.pdbx_description
1 polymer ?
#
loop_
_entity_poly.entity_id
_entity_poly.type
_entity_poly.pdbx_seq_one_letter_code
_entity_poly.pdbx_strand_id
1 'polypeptide(L)'
;MVKFINYLMLCGALLFFYCSEPNKMVSDKNQSLNKSLSSQITADNELDDIVGLTRDEAKKYRFLKNIFFKIFSELEYHGYNFDVCSGEFGYDQEIGNLEPDLEKRKQINKARADERRQKGCLSFLDWLATKPEKQKRLVASFDFAYELLNKIGEKHAVDKTSEQYIIDLLNVGYKNYWEKGCGDSSNTLICPIFWFFREIIQPFNNSYYDNHEQMFDFFEKAFLLDSVLKKQHYKILKELSEK
;
A
#
# COMPACT_ATOMS: atom_id res chain seq x y z
N MET A 1 -3.46 -2.44 27.89
CA MET A 1 -3.09 -3.88 27.78
C MET A 1 -3.05 -4.39 26.34
N VAL A 2 -4.01 -4.05 25.47
CA VAL A 2 -4.02 -4.50 24.05
C VAL A 2 -2.77 -4.06 23.26
N LYS A 3 -2.26 -2.83 23.50
CA LYS A 3 -1.01 -2.35 22.87
C LYS A 3 0.20 -3.22 23.20
N PHE A 4 0.31 -3.71 24.42
CA PHE A 4 1.43 -4.57 24.87
C PHE A 4 1.37 -5.98 24.25
N ILE A 5 0.17 -6.50 24.03
CA ILE A 5 -0.04 -7.82 23.41
C ILE A 5 0.38 -7.79 21.93
N ASN A 6 0.08 -6.70 21.21
CA ASN A 6 0.54 -6.52 19.83
C ASN A 6 2.06 -6.38 19.74
N TYR A 7 2.71 -5.70 20.68
CA TYR A 7 4.18 -5.64 20.76
C TYR A 7 4.81 -7.00 21.09
N LEU A 8 4.17 -7.81 21.96
CA LEU A 8 4.65 -9.16 22.30
C LEU A 8 4.51 -10.15 21.14
N MET A 9 3.43 -10.05 20.35
CA MET A 9 3.24 -10.84 19.12
C MET A 9 4.28 -10.47 18.04
N LEU A 10 4.60 -9.18 17.90
CA LEU A 10 5.64 -8.70 16.98
C LEU A 10 7.05 -9.14 17.42
N CYS A 11 7.36 -9.06 18.71
CA CYS A 11 8.64 -9.53 19.27
C CYS A 11 8.77 -11.07 19.20
N GLY A 12 7.68 -11.81 19.33
CA GLY A 12 7.66 -13.27 19.18
C GLY A 12 7.99 -13.69 17.74
N ALA A 13 7.45 -13.00 16.74
CA ALA A 13 7.77 -13.26 15.33
C ALA A 13 9.25 -12.99 15.02
N LEU A 14 9.85 -11.95 15.62
CA LEU A 14 11.26 -11.57 15.43
C LEU A 14 12.25 -12.61 15.97
N LEU A 15 11.89 -13.39 17.00
CA LEU A 15 12.76 -14.45 17.55
C LEU A 15 12.84 -15.68 16.63
N PHE A 16 11.88 -15.90 15.74
CA PHE A 16 11.90 -16.99 14.77
C PHE A 16 12.64 -16.65 13.45
N PHE A 17 13.03 -15.38 13.23
CA PHE A 17 13.76 -14.93 12.04
C PHE A 17 15.25 -15.32 12.01
N TYR A 18 15.81 -15.83 13.12
CA TYR A 18 17.25 -16.09 13.24
C TYR A 18 17.74 -17.45 12.73
N CYS A 19 16.83 -18.35 12.32
CA CYS A 19 17.19 -19.68 11.83
C CYS A 19 16.40 -20.01 10.56
N SER A 20 16.92 -19.69 9.38
CA SER A 20 16.74 -20.49 8.14
C SER A 20 17.49 -19.90 6.94
N GLU A 21 18.20 -20.77 6.22
CA GLU A 21 18.92 -20.53 4.96
C GLU A 21 17.99 -20.22 3.76
N PRO A 22 18.50 -19.60 2.67
CA PRO A 22 17.67 -19.09 1.57
C PRO A 22 17.30 -20.18 0.56
N ASN A 23 15.99 -20.37 0.30
CA ASN A 23 15.50 -21.23 -0.78
C ASN A 23 14.95 -20.43 -1.97
N LYS A 24 15.29 -20.90 -3.17
CA LYS A 24 14.88 -20.37 -4.48
C LYS A 24 13.36 -20.51 -4.67
N MET A 25 12.72 -19.42 -5.08
CA MET A 25 11.28 -19.38 -5.35
C MET A 25 10.95 -20.07 -6.68
N VAL A 26 10.05 -21.05 -6.63
CA VAL A 26 9.49 -21.79 -7.79
C VAL A 26 8.43 -20.92 -8.48
N SER A 27 8.54 -20.77 -9.80
CA SER A 27 7.57 -20.04 -10.62
C SER A 27 6.30 -20.87 -10.79
N ASP A 28 5.13 -20.28 -10.55
CA ASP A 28 3.88 -20.89 -11.01
C ASP A 28 2.90 -19.90 -11.62
N LYS A 29 2.26 -20.40 -12.67
CA LYS A 29 1.47 -19.74 -13.70
C LYS A 29 0.24 -19.01 -13.14
N ASN A 30 0.16 -17.69 -13.32
CA ASN A 30 -1.10 -16.94 -13.37
C ASN A 30 -0.97 -15.74 -14.32
N GLN A 31 -1.06 -16.04 -15.62
CA GLN A 31 -0.76 -15.12 -16.73
C GLN A 31 -1.93 -14.22 -17.15
N SER A 32 -3.07 -14.28 -16.45
CA SER A 32 -4.32 -13.62 -16.88
C SER A 32 -4.54 -12.23 -16.24
N LEU A 33 -4.29 -12.07 -14.93
CA LEU A 33 -4.49 -10.78 -14.25
C LEU A 33 -3.39 -9.74 -14.54
N ASN A 34 -2.16 -10.20 -14.76
CA ASN A 34 -1.00 -9.34 -15.02
C ASN A 34 -1.11 -8.59 -16.37
N LYS A 35 -1.95 -9.06 -17.30
CA LYS A 35 -2.15 -8.41 -18.60
C LYS A 35 -2.91 -7.08 -18.49
N SER A 36 -3.84 -6.94 -17.54
CA SER A 36 -4.61 -5.71 -17.32
C SER A 36 -3.79 -4.64 -16.61
N LEU A 37 -2.98 -5.05 -15.62
CA LEU A 37 -2.08 -4.16 -14.90
C LEU A 37 -0.92 -3.71 -15.80
N SER A 38 -0.36 -4.64 -16.60
CA SER A 38 0.60 -4.32 -17.66
C SER A 38 0.02 -3.29 -18.63
N SER A 39 -1.22 -3.41 -19.11
CA SER A 39 -1.78 -2.42 -20.04
C SER A 39 -1.99 -1.02 -19.45
N GLN A 40 -2.23 -0.90 -18.14
CA GLN A 40 -2.30 0.41 -17.46
C GLN A 40 -0.90 0.98 -17.16
N ILE A 41 0.05 0.14 -16.73
CA ILE A 41 1.44 0.54 -16.50
C ILE A 41 2.15 0.93 -17.81
N THR A 42 1.81 0.28 -18.92
CA THR A 42 2.42 0.56 -20.24
C THR A 42 1.82 1.82 -20.88
N ALA A 43 0.61 2.24 -20.48
CA ALA A 43 0.01 3.49 -20.94
C ALA A 43 0.63 4.74 -20.28
N ASP A 44 1.14 4.61 -19.04
CA ASP A 44 1.81 5.68 -18.27
C ASP A 44 3.32 5.82 -18.58
N ASN A 45 3.80 5.24 -19.69
CA ASN A 45 5.14 5.48 -20.22
C ASN A 45 5.27 6.84 -20.92
N GLU A 46 4.19 7.60 -21.05
CA GLU A 46 4.31 9.04 -21.28
C GLU A 46 4.99 9.67 -20.05
N LEU A 47 6.06 10.40 -20.33
CA LEU A 47 6.78 11.20 -19.36
C LEU A 47 5.85 12.36 -18.96
N ASP A 48 4.79 12.07 -18.19
CA ASP A 48 3.91 13.09 -17.65
C ASP A 48 4.77 14.07 -16.87
N ASP A 49 5.02 15.23 -17.47
CA ASP A 49 5.51 16.41 -16.76
C ASP A 49 4.42 16.78 -15.76
N ILE A 50 4.50 16.19 -14.57
CA ILE A 50 3.65 16.58 -13.45
C ILE A 50 4.05 18.00 -13.08
N VAL A 51 3.20 18.95 -13.46
CA VAL A 51 3.46 20.38 -13.30
C VAL A 51 3.89 20.69 -11.87
N GLY A 52 5.08 21.26 -11.71
CA GLY A 52 5.63 21.66 -10.41
C GLY A 52 6.58 20.65 -9.75
N LEU A 53 6.75 19.45 -10.33
CA LEU A 53 7.76 18.47 -9.89
C LEU A 53 8.96 18.44 -10.84
N THR A 54 10.16 18.24 -10.28
CA THR A 54 11.34 17.85 -11.05
C THR A 54 11.18 16.43 -11.59
N ARG A 55 12.00 16.04 -12.57
CA ARG A 55 11.98 14.68 -13.14
C ARG A 55 12.16 13.58 -12.07
N ASP A 56 13.04 13.79 -11.10
CA ASP A 56 13.27 12.82 -10.01
C ASP A 56 12.09 12.76 -9.05
N GLU A 57 11.53 13.91 -8.67
CA GLU A 57 10.33 13.97 -7.83
C GLU A 57 9.12 13.32 -8.52
N ALA A 58 8.93 13.55 -9.82
CA ALA A 58 7.86 12.92 -10.61
C ALA A 58 8.01 11.39 -10.65
N LYS A 59 9.24 10.88 -10.79
CA LYS A 59 9.52 9.43 -10.71
C LYS A 59 9.13 8.86 -9.34
N LYS A 60 9.54 9.51 -8.25
CA LYS A 60 9.21 9.10 -6.87
C LYS A 60 7.72 9.18 -6.59
N TYR A 61 7.06 10.23 -7.07
CA TYR A 61 5.62 10.40 -6.95
C TYR A 61 4.86 9.29 -7.67
N ARG A 62 5.24 8.96 -8.91
CA ARG A 62 4.63 7.88 -9.70
C ARG A 62 4.75 6.55 -8.97
N PHE A 63 5.94 6.24 -8.45
CA PHE A 63 6.19 5.06 -7.64
C PHE A 63 5.23 4.96 -6.44
N LEU A 64 5.10 6.06 -5.68
CA LEU A 64 4.21 6.11 -4.53
C LEU A 64 2.72 6.02 -4.93
N LYS A 65 2.32 6.77 -5.96
CA LYS A 65 0.95 6.80 -6.51
C LYS A 65 0.52 5.39 -6.91
N ASN A 66 1.38 4.64 -7.60
CA ASN A 66 1.06 3.29 -8.05
C ASN A 66 0.92 2.30 -6.88
N ILE A 67 1.76 2.44 -5.85
CA ILE A 67 1.62 1.66 -4.62
C ILE A 67 0.32 2.01 -3.90
N PHE A 68 0.00 3.29 -3.72
CA PHE A 68 -1.25 3.73 -3.12
C PHE A 68 -2.47 3.26 -3.89
N PHE A 69 -2.47 3.41 -5.22
CA PHE A 69 -3.53 2.92 -6.08
C PHE A 69 -3.76 1.43 -5.86
N LYS A 70 -2.67 0.64 -5.80
CA LYS A 70 -2.76 -0.79 -5.55
C LYS A 70 -3.38 -1.09 -4.18
N ILE A 71 -2.89 -0.43 -3.13
CA ILE A 71 -3.35 -0.68 -1.77
C ILE A 71 -4.81 -0.25 -1.59
N PHE A 72 -5.18 0.95 -2.05
CA PHE A 72 -6.54 1.45 -1.94
C PHE A 72 -7.51 0.58 -2.71
N SER A 73 -7.14 0.10 -3.90
CA SER A 73 -7.96 -0.84 -4.66
C SER A 73 -8.22 -2.12 -3.86
N GLU A 74 -7.17 -2.72 -3.26
CA GLU A 74 -7.32 -3.92 -2.42
C GLU A 74 -8.19 -3.66 -1.20
N LEU A 75 -7.95 -2.58 -0.47
CA LEU A 75 -8.72 -2.27 0.73
C LEU A 75 -10.16 -1.90 0.40
N GLU A 76 -10.41 -1.16 -0.68
CA GLU A 76 -11.76 -0.87 -1.17
C GLU A 76 -12.54 -2.16 -1.45
N TYR A 77 -11.91 -3.16 -2.07
CA TYR A 77 -12.53 -4.48 -2.25
C TYR A 77 -12.93 -5.14 -0.93
N HIS A 78 -12.19 -4.88 0.15
CA HIS A 78 -12.50 -5.38 1.48
C HIS A 78 -13.45 -4.47 2.28
N GLY A 79 -14.00 -3.41 1.67
CA GLY A 79 -15.04 -2.55 2.24
C GLY A 79 -14.54 -1.25 2.86
N TYR A 80 -13.28 -0.91 2.62
CA TYR A 80 -12.68 0.32 3.13
C TYR A 80 -13.00 1.48 2.20
N ASN A 81 -13.07 2.70 2.73
CA ASN A 81 -13.39 3.89 1.95
C ASN A 81 -12.27 4.94 2.03
N PHE A 82 -11.83 5.42 0.87
CA PHE A 82 -10.85 6.50 0.71
C PHE A 82 -11.38 7.69 -0.10
N ASP A 83 -12.67 7.70 -0.41
CA ASP A 83 -13.36 8.78 -1.11
C ASP A 83 -14.03 9.72 -0.10
N VAL A 84 -13.86 11.02 -0.27
CA VAL A 84 -14.52 12.06 0.53
C VAL A 84 -15.62 12.71 -0.29
N CYS A 85 -16.83 12.73 0.26
CA CYS A 85 -18.00 13.38 -0.32
C CYS A 85 -18.23 14.73 0.38
N SER A 86 -18.64 15.77 -0.35
CA SER A 86 -19.09 17.03 0.27
C SER A 86 -20.43 16.83 0.96
N GLY A 87 -20.44 16.46 2.25
CA GLY A 87 -21.58 16.72 3.13
C GLY A 87 -22.11 15.55 3.97
N GLU A 88 -22.05 14.29 3.53
CA GLU A 88 -22.52 13.16 4.35
C GLU A 88 -21.67 11.92 4.10
N PHE A 89 -20.90 11.53 5.12
CA PHE A 89 -20.18 10.26 5.14
C PHE A 89 -21.06 9.22 5.83
N GLY A 90 -21.76 8.41 5.05
CA GLY A 90 -22.45 7.23 5.55
C GLY A 90 -21.48 6.05 5.55
N TYR A 91 -21.12 5.56 6.73
CA TYR A 91 -20.61 4.20 6.84
C TYR A 91 -21.77 3.27 6.44
N ASP A 92 -21.60 2.37 5.47
CA ASP A 92 -22.56 1.26 5.29
C ASP A 92 -22.38 0.31 6.48
N GLN A 93 -22.93 0.71 7.62
CA GLN A 93 -22.73 0.13 8.94
C GLN A 93 -23.55 -1.13 9.15
N GLU A 94 -23.60 -2.01 8.15
CA GLU A 94 -24.05 -3.39 8.31
C GLU A 94 -22.89 -4.37 8.07
N ILE A 95 -21.72 -4.08 8.66
CA ILE A 95 -20.62 -5.06 8.81
C ILE A 95 -21.06 -6.27 9.67
N GLY A 96 -22.18 -6.16 10.40
CA GLY A 96 -22.75 -7.25 11.18
C GLY A 96 -23.17 -8.48 10.36
N ASN A 97 -23.46 -8.30 9.05
CA ASN A 97 -23.80 -9.37 8.11
C ASN A 97 -22.88 -9.34 6.89
N LEU A 98 -21.56 -9.28 7.10
CA LEU A 98 -20.58 -9.36 6.02
C LEU A 98 -20.87 -10.59 5.14
N GLU A 99 -21.20 -10.36 3.87
CA GLU A 99 -21.36 -11.40 2.84
C GLU A 99 -20.19 -12.39 2.93
N PRO A 100 -20.43 -13.67 3.31
CA PRO A 100 -19.35 -14.63 3.56
C PRO A 100 -18.56 -14.98 2.30
N ASP A 101 -19.20 -14.90 1.13
CA ASP A 101 -18.51 -15.10 -0.13
C ASP A 101 -17.60 -13.91 -0.47
N LEU A 102 -16.29 -14.18 -0.54
CA LEU A 102 -15.29 -13.16 -0.77
C LEU A 102 -15.47 -12.46 -2.12
N GLU A 103 -15.77 -13.20 -3.20
CA GLU A 103 -15.90 -12.62 -4.54
C GLU A 103 -17.15 -11.75 -4.66
N LYS A 104 -18.26 -12.18 -4.06
CA LYS A 104 -19.49 -11.40 -4.00
C LYS A 104 -19.32 -10.15 -3.15
N ARG A 105 -18.60 -10.23 -2.02
CA ARG A 105 -18.23 -9.06 -1.20
C ARG A 105 -17.39 -8.07 -1.99
N LYS A 106 -16.39 -8.55 -2.74
CA LYS A 106 -15.55 -7.70 -3.62
C LYS A 106 -16.40 -6.94 -4.64
N GLN A 107 -17.35 -7.61 -5.29
CA GLN A 107 -18.24 -6.98 -6.28
C GLN A 107 -19.12 -5.88 -5.66
N ILE A 108 -19.73 -6.16 -4.50
CA ILE A 108 -20.59 -5.20 -3.79
C ILE A 108 -19.80 -3.94 -3.40
N ASN A 109 -18.63 -4.10 -2.80
CA ASN A 109 -17.84 -2.96 -2.33
C ASN A 109 -17.32 -2.11 -3.49
N LYS A 110 -16.91 -2.74 -4.59
CA LYS A 110 -16.53 -2.03 -5.82
C LYS A 110 -17.70 -1.19 -6.35
N ALA A 111 -18.89 -1.78 -6.47
CA ALA A 111 -20.07 -1.06 -6.97
C ALA A 111 -20.43 0.15 -6.09
N ARG A 112 -20.31 0.03 -4.76
CA ARG A 112 -20.53 1.14 -3.83
C ARG A 112 -19.53 2.28 -4.00
N ALA A 113 -18.26 1.96 -4.23
CA ALA A 113 -17.24 2.97 -4.49
C ALA A 113 -17.50 3.71 -5.81
N ASP A 114 -17.84 2.96 -6.87
CA ASP A 114 -18.17 3.54 -8.17
C ASP A 114 -19.42 4.46 -8.07
N GLU A 115 -20.45 4.05 -7.33
CA GLU A 115 -21.63 4.88 -7.08
C GLU A 115 -21.29 6.19 -6.34
N ARG A 116 -20.42 6.13 -5.32
CA ARG A 116 -19.95 7.33 -4.59
C ARG A 116 -19.24 8.30 -5.52
N ARG A 117 -18.35 7.80 -6.37
CA ARG A 117 -17.64 8.62 -7.38
C ARG A 117 -18.60 9.26 -8.38
N GLN A 118 -19.62 8.52 -8.82
CA GLN A 118 -20.68 9.07 -9.69
C GLN A 118 -21.49 10.17 -9.01
N LYS A 119 -21.65 10.13 -7.68
CA LYS A 119 -22.31 11.17 -6.88
C LYS A 119 -21.39 12.37 -6.57
N GLY A 120 -20.18 12.41 -7.13
CA GLY A 120 -19.25 13.53 -6.97
C GLY A 120 -18.32 13.42 -5.77
N CYS A 121 -18.26 12.26 -5.10
CA CYS A 121 -17.20 12.01 -4.13
C CYS A 121 -15.85 11.91 -4.86
N LEU A 122 -14.82 12.53 -4.29
CA LEU A 122 -13.50 12.56 -4.88
C LEU A 122 -12.61 11.57 -4.13
N SER A 123 -11.82 10.76 -4.85
CA SER A 123 -10.84 9.88 -4.19
C SER A 123 -9.65 10.68 -3.68
N PHE A 124 -8.94 10.16 -2.67
CA PHE A 124 -7.72 10.80 -2.20
C PHE A 124 -6.68 11.02 -3.30
N LEU A 125 -6.52 10.05 -4.22
CA LEU A 125 -5.55 10.16 -5.30
C LEU A 125 -5.96 11.21 -6.35
N ASP A 126 -7.25 11.28 -6.68
CA ASP A 126 -7.77 12.30 -7.60
C ASP A 126 -7.67 13.70 -6.98
N TRP A 127 -7.98 13.82 -5.68
CA TRP A 127 -7.78 15.06 -4.95
C TRP A 127 -6.32 15.48 -4.93
N LEU A 128 -5.40 14.55 -4.63
CA LEU A 128 -3.97 14.82 -4.58
C LEU A 128 -3.42 15.22 -5.95
N ALA A 129 -3.95 14.66 -7.04
CA ALA A 129 -3.60 15.04 -8.41
C ALA A 129 -3.81 16.54 -8.69
N THR A 130 -4.77 17.18 -8.01
CA THR A 130 -5.04 18.63 -8.13
C THR A 130 -4.15 19.52 -7.26
N LYS A 131 -3.21 18.94 -6.49
CA LYS A 131 -2.43 19.64 -5.45
C LYS A 131 -0.92 19.44 -5.63
N PRO A 132 -0.27 20.11 -6.60
CA PRO A 132 1.16 19.88 -6.90
C PRO A 132 2.09 20.13 -5.70
N GLU A 133 1.85 21.18 -4.91
CA GLU A 133 2.63 21.44 -3.68
C GLU A 133 2.52 20.31 -2.65
N LYS A 134 1.37 19.65 -2.56
CA LYS A 134 1.16 18.50 -1.67
C LYS A 134 1.82 17.25 -2.22
N GLN A 135 1.79 17.03 -3.53
CA GLN A 135 2.54 15.94 -4.17
C GLN A 135 4.04 16.06 -3.85
N LYS A 136 4.60 17.27 -3.99
CA LYS A 136 6.00 17.55 -3.68
C LYS A 136 6.36 17.28 -2.22
N ARG A 137 5.54 17.78 -1.29
CA ARG A 137 5.71 17.52 0.15
C ARG A 137 5.67 16.03 0.48
N LEU A 138 4.71 15.32 -0.09
CA LEU A 138 4.57 13.88 0.14
C LEU A 138 5.76 13.09 -0.41
N VAL A 139 6.28 13.47 -1.59
CA VAL A 139 7.51 12.89 -2.16
C VAL A 139 8.70 13.15 -1.23
N ALA A 140 8.86 14.37 -0.73
CA ALA A 140 9.94 14.70 0.20
C ALA A 140 9.87 13.85 1.48
N SER A 141 8.67 13.63 2.03
CA SER A 141 8.49 12.74 3.18
C SER A 141 8.74 11.27 2.85
N PHE A 142 8.38 10.82 1.65
CA PHE A 142 8.55 9.44 1.18
C PHE A 142 9.98 9.10 0.73
N ASP A 143 10.83 10.11 0.52
CA ASP A 143 12.14 9.99 -0.13
C ASP A 143 13.01 8.84 0.43
N PHE A 144 13.13 8.77 1.75
CA PHE A 144 13.92 7.71 2.40
C PHE A 144 13.31 6.31 2.21
N ALA A 145 11.98 6.18 2.29
CA ALA A 145 11.31 4.91 2.02
C ALA A 145 11.49 4.49 0.56
N TYR A 146 11.37 5.44 -0.36
CA TYR A 146 11.61 5.23 -1.78
C TYR A 146 13.02 4.67 -2.02
N GLU A 147 14.06 5.27 -1.44
CA GLU A 147 15.43 4.79 -1.63
C GLU A 147 15.60 3.33 -1.20
N LEU A 148 15.04 2.96 -0.06
CA LEU A 148 15.11 1.58 0.46
C LEU A 148 14.32 0.61 -0.44
N LEU A 149 13.09 0.96 -0.80
CA LEU A 149 12.23 0.13 -1.63
C LEU A 149 12.80 -0.03 -3.04
N ASN A 150 13.38 1.04 -3.60
CA ASN A 150 14.01 1.00 -4.90
C ASN A 150 15.26 0.11 -4.88
N LYS A 151 16.11 0.19 -3.85
CA LYS A 151 17.27 -0.72 -3.68
C LYS A 151 16.86 -2.18 -3.55
N ILE A 152 15.82 -2.47 -2.76
CA ILE A 152 15.26 -3.82 -2.65
C ILE A 152 14.79 -4.31 -4.03
N GLY A 153 14.08 -3.45 -4.77
CA GLY A 153 13.66 -3.72 -6.14
C GLY A 153 14.84 -4.02 -7.07
N GLU A 154 15.82 -3.13 -7.16
CA GLU A 154 17.01 -3.28 -8.03
C GLU A 154 17.78 -4.58 -7.75
N LYS A 155 17.82 -5.01 -6.49
CA LYS A 155 18.55 -6.20 -6.07
C LYS A 155 17.83 -7.51 -6.39
N HIS A 156 16.50 -7.53 -6.32
CA HIS A 156 15.71 -8.76 -6.41
C HIS A 156 14.82 -8.85 -7.66
N ALA A 157 14.63 -7.75 -8.39
CA ALA A 157 13.86 -7.68 -9.62
C ALA A 157 14.75 -8.10 -10.81
N VAL A 158 14.79 -9.40 -11.09
CA VAL A 158 15.60 -9.95 -12.19
C VAL A 158 15.13 -9.47 -13.57
N ASP A 159 13.81 -9.40 -13.77
CA ASP A 159 13.16 -9.22 -15.07
C ASP A 159 12.07 -8.13 -15.07
N LYS A 160 12.05 -7.27 -14.04
CA LYS A 160 11.01 -6.26 -13.84
C LYS A 160 11.57 -5.00 -13.19
N THR A 161 10.79 -3.92 -13.21
CA THR A 161 11.17 -2.68 -12.51
C THR A 161 11.03 -2.85 -11.00
N SER A 162 11.75 -2.04 -10.22
CA SER A 162 11.60 -1.99 -8.76
C SER A 162 10.14 -1.75 -8.36
N GLU A 163 9.45 -0.86 -9.05
CA GLU A 163 8.03 -0.58 -8.81
C GLU A 163 7.17 -1.83 -9.00
N GLN A 164 7.30 -2.51 -10.15
CA GLN A 164 6.55 -3.73 -10.42
C GLN A 164 6.85 -4.82 -9.39
N TYR A 165 8.11 -4.94 -8.98
CA TYR A 165 8.52 -5.89 -7.95
C TYR A 165 7.85 -5.62 -6.61
N ILE A 166 7.83 -4.36 -6.15
CA ILE A 166 7.15 -3.99 -4.91
C ILE A 166 5.63 -4.23 -5.02
N ILE A 167 5.01 -3.89 -6.15
CA ILE A 167 3.58 -4.16 -6.38
C ILE A 167 3.27 -5.66 -6.35
N ASP A 168 4.12 -6.50 -6.94
CA ASP A 168 3.97 -7.96 -6.90
C ASP A 168 4.07 -8.49 -5.46
N LEU A 169 5.01 -7.97 -4.66
CA LEU A 169 5.12 -8.33 -3.25
C LEU A 169 3.87 -7.93 -2.46
N LEU A 170 3.30 -6.74 -2.74
CA LEU A 170 2.05 -6.31 -2.14
C LEU A 170 0.88 -7.22 -2.53
N ASN A 171 0.77 -7.60 -3.81
CA ASN A 171 -0.24 -8.57 -4.28
C ASN A 171 -0.20 -9.87 -3.47
N VAL A 172 0.99 -10.45 -3.33
CA VAL A 172 1.17 -11.69 -2.58
C VAL A 172 0.89 -11.47 -1.09
N GLY A 173 1.31 -10.33 -0.53
CA GLY A 173 1.06 -9.95 0.85
C GLY A 173 -0.42 -9.84 1.19
N TYR A 174 -1.22 -9.15 0.36
CA TYR A 174 -2.67 -9.06 0.54
C TYR A 174 -3.33 -10.42 0.42
N LYS A 175 -3.01 -11.19 -0.62
CA LYS A 175 -3.57 -12.54 -0.80
C LYS A 175 -3.30 -13.41 0.43
N ASN A 176 -2.05 -13.45 0.90
CA ASN A 176 -1.68 -14.25 2.06
C ASN A 176 -2.33 -13.75 3.35
N TYR A 177 -2.40 -12.44 3.55
CA TYR A 177 -3.02 -11.86 4.74
C TYR A 177 -4.49 -12.29 4.88
N TRP A 178 -5.25 -12.29 3.78
CA TRP A 178 -6.67 -12.64 3.80
C TRP A 178 -6.93 -14.15 3.78
N GLU A 179 -6.09 -14.97 3.15
CA GLU A 179 -6.28 -16.42 3.08
C GLU A 179 -5.67 -17.18 4.26
N LYS A 180 -4.51 -16.75 4.77
CA LYS A 180 -3.66 -17.55 5.68
C LYS A 180 -3.06 -16.76 6.86
N GLY A 181 -3.15 -15.43 6.83
CA GLY A 181 -2.36 -14.55 7.69
C GLY A 181 -0.89 -14.50 7.27
N CYS A 182 -0.24 -13.34 7.42
CA CYS A 182 1.18 -13.14 7.10
C CYS A 182 2.12 -13.72 8.19
N GLY A 183 2.00 -15.01 8.50
CA GLY A 183 2.70 -15.69 9.60
C GLY A 183 3.64 -16.84 9.21
N ASP A 184 3.77 -17.16 7.93
CA ASP A 184 4.63 -18.26 7.46
C ASP A 184 6.06 -17.75 7.15
N SER A 185 7.07 -18.44 7.68
CA SER A 185 8.50 -18.06 7.63
C SER A 185 9.10 -18.13 6.23
N SER A 186 8.38 -18.68 5.25
CA SER A 186 8.77 -18.74 3.84
C SER A 186 8.65 -17.42 3.07
N ASN A 187 8.09 -16.36 3.68
CA ASN A 187 7.76 -15.07 3.05
C ASN A 187 8.63 -13.88 3.52
N THR A 188 9.95 -14.09 3.59
CA THR A 188 10.90 -13.16 4.23
C THR A 188 10.89 -11.72 3.69
N LEU A 189 10.60 -11.51 2.40
CA LEU A 189 10.48 -10.17 1.78
C LEU A 189 9.04 -9.66 1.67
N ILE A 190 8.09 -10.57 1.43
CA ILE A 190 6.69 -10.24 1.18
C ILE A 190 6.04 -9.62 2.41
N CYS A 191 6.24 -10.25 3.58
CA CYS A 191 5.59 -9.80 4.81
C CYS A 191 6.08 -8.42 5.26
N PRO A 192 7.39 -8.12 5.34
CA PRO A 192 7.85 -6.80 5.79
C PRO A 192 7.39 -5.63 4.94
N ILE A 193 7.40 -5.76 3.62
CA ILE A 193 6.97 -4.70 2.69
C ILE A 193 5.46 -4.50 2.80
N PHE A 194 4.69 -5.60 2.82
CA PHE A 194 3.26 -5.53 3.09
C PHE A 194 2.95 -4.83 4.41
N TRP A 195 3.60 -5.23 5.50
CA TRP A 195 3.39 -4.65 6.82
C TRP A 195 3.79 -3.18 6.89
N PHE A 196 4.88 -2.78 6.23
CA PHE A 196 5.28 -1.37 6.14
C PHE A 196 4.15 -0.52 5.58
N PHE A 197 3.51 -0.95 4.49
CA PHE A 197 2.42 -0.19 3.87
C PHE A 197 1.09 -0.34 4.60
N ARG A 198 0.80 -1.53 5.12
CA ARG A 198 -0.43 -1.78 5.87
C ARG A 198 -0.50 -0.93 7.12
N GLU A 199 0.57 -0.82 7.92
CA GLU A 199 0.57 -0.02 9.16
C GLU A 199 0.40 1.48 8.87
N ILE A 200 0.81 1.95 7.69
CA ILE A 200 0.49 3.32 7.24
C ILE A 200 -1.00 3.47 7.02
N ILE A 201 -1.66 2.44 6.49
CA ILE A 201 -3.03 2.57 5.99
C ILE A 201 -4.05 2.01 6.99
N GLN A 202 -3.61 1.26 8.00
CA GLN A 202 -4.45 0.70 9.06
C GLN A 202 -5.24 1.77 9.85
N PRO A 203 -4.70 2.96 10.15
CA PRO A 203 -5.49 4.00 10.83
C PRO A 203 -6.74 4.43 10.05
N PHE A 204 -6.74 4.27 8.73
CA PHE A 204 -7.90 4.54 7.87
C PHE A 204 -8.96 3.43 7.89
N ASN A 205 -8.68 2.29 8.54
CA ASN A 205 -9.62 1.17 8.71
C ASN A 205 -10.81 1.52 9.62
N ASN A 206 -10.61 2.46 10.56
CA ASN A 206 -11.56 2.70 11.67
C ASN A 206 -11.70 4.18 12.08
N SER A 207 -11.10 5.11 11.34
CA SER A 207 -11.11 6.54 11.69
C SER A 207 -11.88 7.35 10.66
N TYR A 208 -12.80 8.19 11.15
CA TYR A 208 -13.44 9.25 10.37
C TYR A 208 -12.36 10.29 10.04
N TYR A 209 -11.74 10.16 8.87
CA TYR A 209 -11.08 11.31 8.27
C TYR A 209 -12.18 12.11 7.58
N ASP A 210 -12.50 13.27 8.14
CA ASP A 210 -13.59 14.10 7.64
C ASP A 210 -13.27 14.70 6.27
N ASN A 211 -11.98 14.70 5.87
CA ASN A 211 -11.52 15.23 4.59
C ASN A 211 -10.13 14.72 4.16
N HIS A 212 -9.78 14.99 2.90
CA HIS A 212 -8.49 14.63 2.31
C HIS A 212 -7.28 15.35 2.95
N GLU A 213 -7.46 16.54 3.54
CA GLU A 213 -6.37 17.26 4.20
C GLU A 213 -5.85 16.49 5.41
N GLN A 214 -6.75 15.96 6.24
CA GLN A 214 -6.37 15.12 7.37
C GLN A 214 -5.71 13.80 6.93
N MET A 215 -6.20 13.19 5.84
CA MET A 215 -5.55 12.00 5.26
C MET A 215 -4.13 12.32 4.78
N PHE A 216 -3.95 13.46 4.11
CA PHE A 216 -2.67 13.93 3.64
C PHE A 216 -1.67 14.15 4.77
N ASP A 217 -2.07 14.92 5.80
CA ASP A 217 -1.21 15.22 6.94
C ASP A 217 -0.77 13.94 7.67
N PHE A 218 -1.65 12.93 7.70
CA PHE A 218 -1.28 11.62 8.22
C PHE A 218 -0.20 10.96 7.34
N PHE A 219 -0.41 10.84 6.03
CA PHE A 219 0.55 10.17 5.14
C PHE A 219 1.91 10.85 5.17
N GLU A 220 1.92 12.18 5.13
CA GLU A 220 3.14 12.98 5.21
C GLU A 220 3.94 12.62 6.48
N LYS A 221 3.29 12.67 7.66
CA LYS A 221 3.93 12.31 8.94
C LYS A 221 4.30 10.83 9.03
N ALA A 222 3.51 9.95 8.44
CA ALA A 222 3.76 8.52 8.47
C ALA A 222 5.05 8.17 7.70
N PHE A 223 5.40 8.90 6.65
CA PHE A 223 6.62 8.63 5.89
C PHE A 223 7.89 9.24 6.48
N LEU A 224 7.80 10.20 7.40
CA LEU A 224 9.00 10.76 8.04
C LEU A 224 9.82 9.69 8.76
N LEU A 225 11.15 9.80 8.65
CA LEU A 225 12.11 8.82 9.21
C LEU A 225 12.01 8.70 10.74
N ASP A 226 11.75 9.81 11.42
CA ASP A 226 11.60 9.92 12.87
C ASP A 226 10.19 9.55 13.36
N SER A 227 9.28 9.18 12.45
CA SER A 227 7.96 8.71 12.82
C SER A 227 8.06 7.52 13.77
N VAL A 228 7.55 7.71 15.00
CA VAL A 228 7.54 6.69 16.06
C VAL A 228 6.80 5.44 15.62
N LEU A 229 5.84 5.59 14.69
CA LEU A 229 5.09 4.49 14.08
C LEU A 229 5.99 3.51 13.28
N LYS A 230 7.23 3.90 12.92
CA LYS A 230 7.98 3.20 11.87
C LYS A 230 9.45 2.93 12.08
N LYS A 231 10.05 3.35 13.19
CA LYS A 231 11.49 3.11 13.44
C LYS A 231 11.89 1.64 13.23
N GLN A 232 10.99 0.71 13.58
CA GLN A 232 11.20 -0.73 13.36
C GLN A 232 11.04 -1.14 11.89
N HIS A 233 10.01 -0.66 11.17
CA HIS A 233 9.85 -1.00 9.76
C HIS A 233 10.95 -0.43 8.87
N TYR A 234 11.42 0.80 9.14
CA TYR A 234 12.56 1.37 8.42
C TYR A 234 13.85 0.58 8.68
N LYS A 235 14.04 0.08 9.91
CA LYS A 235 15.15 -0.82 10.21
C LYS A 235 15.06 -2.10 9.36
N ILE A 236 13.89 -2.71 9.27
CA ILE A 236 13.69 -3.92 8.46
C ILE A 236 13.92 -3.63 6.97
N LEU A 237 13.33 -2.57 6.43
CA LEU A 237 13.55 -2.18 5.02
C LEU A 237 15.04 -1.92 4.74
N LYS A 238 15.77 -1.31 5.69
CA LYS A 238 17.21 -1.11 5.57
C LYS A 238 17.96 -2.43 5.53
N GLU A 239 17.69 -3.34 6.46
CA GLU A 239 18.30 -4.68 6.47
C GLU A 239 18.02 -5.46 5.17
N LEU A 240 16.79 -5.37 4.65
CA LEU A 240 16.41 -5.99 3.37
C LEU A 240 17.11 -5.34 2.17
N SER A 241 17.36 -4.02 2.21
CA SER A 241 18.09 -3.33 1.13
C SER A 241 19.58 -3.67 1.08
N GLU A 242 20.14 -4.12 2.20
CA GLU A 242 21.57 -4.44 2.36
C GLU A 242 21.87 -5.93 2.08
N LYS A 243 20.94 -6.84 2.44
CA LYS A 243 21.03 -8.31 2.24
C LYS A 243 20.77 -8.73 0.82
#